data_AF-F0IIP2-F1
#
_entry.id   AF-F0IIP2-F1
#
_cell.length_a   1.000
_cell.length_b   1.000
_cell.length_c   1.000
_cell.angle_alpha   90.00
_cell.angle_beta   90.00
_cell.angle_gamma   90.00
#
_symmetry.space_group_name_H-M   'P 1'
#
loop_
_entity.id
_entity.type
_entity.pdbx_description
1 polymer ?
#
loop_
_entity_poly.entity_id
_entity_poly.type
_entity_poly.pdbx_seq_one_letter_code
_entity_poly.pdbx_strand_id
1 'polypeptide(L)'
;MINLNMKIIFILFFYMIFIFFSYAQDTISIKIKDIKTEEYKIKSTKVNFPSIIKYRKINTLFNTPLNGCYKVKTGIRKYYIAYFKDGNFDISGGRNIIKYYVGKRIKKIHISSGNYYLLLSKQYFTKDSITLPIIEILMNEEKCVGTITIGRESVKENINTLLSGAKDNDVEAYISL
;
A
#
# COMPACT_ATOMS: atom_id res chain seq x y z
N MET A 1 18.81 -13.70 -11.09
CA MET A 1 19.91 -12.90 -10.54
C MET A 1 19.45 -11.44 -10.53
N ILE A 2 19.06 -10.90 -9.36
CA ILE A 2 18.57 -9.51 -9.28
C ILE A 2 19.79 -8.58 -9.37
N ASN A 3 19.75 -7.64 -10.30
CA ASN A 3 20.83 -6.69 -10.58
C ASN A 3 21.16 -5.87 -9.31
N LEU A 4 22.44 -5.67 -9.01
CA LEU A 4 22.91 -4.95 -7.82
C LEU A 4 22.28 -3.53 -7.71
N ASN A 5 22.00 -2.92 -8.87
CA ASN A 5 21.29 -1.64 -8.97
C ASN A 5 19.85 -1.71 -8.43
N MET A 6 19.13 -2.83 -8.62
CA MET A 6 17.78 -3.00 -8.08
C MET A 6 17.78 -3.09 -6.55
N LYS A 7 18.79 -3.70 -5.94
CA LYS A 7 18.92 -3.75 -4.47
C LYS A 7 19.20 -2.38 -3.86
N ILE A 8 20.07 -1.58 -4.48
CA ILE A 8 20.42 -0.23 -3.99
C ILE A 8 19.24 0.74 -4.17
N ILE A 9 18.56 0.70 -5.33
CA ILE A 9 17.31 1.44 -5.57
C ILE A 9 16.25 1.05 -4.53
N PHE A 10 16.20 -0.22 -4.14
CA PHE A 10 15.23 -0.71 -3.17
C PHE A 10 15.56 -0.37 -1.70
N ILE A 11 16.83 -0.29 -1.33
CA ILE A 11 17.26 0.20 -0.02
C ILE A 11 16.99 1.71 0.09
N LEU A 12 17.29 2.48 -0.96
CA LEU A 12 16.90 3.89 -1.07
C LEU A 12 15.37 4.04 -1.10
N PHE A 13 14.63 3.09 -1.67
CA PHE A 13 13.17 3.01 -1.64
C PHE A 13 12.62 2.78 -0.22
N PHE A 14 13.27 1.94 0.59
CA PHE A 14 12.96 1.76 2.02
C PHE A 14 13.27 3.03 2.82
N TYR A 15 14.41 3.67 2.55
CA TYR A 15 14.86 4.89 3.22
C TYR A 15 14.08 6.14 2.79
N MET A 16 13.46 6.16 1.60
CA MET A 16 12.58 7.25 1.18
C MET A 16 11.15 7.09 1.71
N ILE A 17 10.74 5.90 2.18
CA ILE A 17 9.46 5.69 2.89
C ILE A 17 9.48 6.45 4.23
N PHE A 18 10.68 6.63 4.80
CA PHE A 18 11.03 7.28 6.06
C PHE A 18 10.60 8.74 6.20
N ILE A 19 10.70 9.56 5.15
CA ILE A 19 10.63 11.03 5.28
C ILE A 19 9.20 11.58 5.31
N PHE A 20 8.21 10.85 4.80
CA PHE A 20 6.89 11.42 4.51
C PHE A 20 5.74 11.02 5.47
N PHE A 21 5.93 10.05 6.38
CA PHE A 21 4.82 9.48 7.16
C PHE A 21 4.78 9.87 8.65
N SER A 22 4.95 11.18 8.92
CA SER A 22 4.72 11.78 10.23
C SER A 22 3.43 12.59 10.28
N TYR A 23 2.30 12.04 9.81
CA TYR A 23 1.00 12.68 9.99
C TYR A 23 -0.04 11.66 10.43
N ALA A 24 -0.36 11.71 11.74
CA ALA A 24 -1.60 11.18 12.26
C ALA A 24 -2.76 12.03 11.72
N GLN A 25 -3.22 11.75 10.50
CA GLN A 25 -4.46 12.32 9.99
C GLN A 25 -5.65 11.55 10.53
N ASP A 26 -6.70 12.28 10.90
CA ASP A 26 -7.98 11.70 11.30
C ASP A 26 -8.53 10.78 10.21
N THR A 27 -8.78 9.52 10.57
CA THR A 27 -9.29 8.52 9.62
C THR A 27 -10.80 8.67 9.45
N ILE A 28 -11.26 8.86 8.22
CA ILE A 28 -12.69 8.90 7.90
C ILE A 28 -13.21 7.46 7.76
N SER A 29 -14.24 7.08 8.53
CA SER A 29 -14.81 5.73 8.41
C SER A 29 -15.85 5.64 7.29
N ILE A 30 -15.69 4.66 6.41
CA ILE A 30 -16.62 4.39 5.30
C ILE A 30 -16.83 2.87 5.15
N LYS A 31 -18.00 2.43 4.70
CA LYS A 31 -18.22 1.00 4.38
C LYS A 31 -17.84 0.76 2.93
N ILE A 32 -17.31 -0.42 2.61
CA ILE A 32 -16.91 -0.75 1.24
C ILE A 32 -18.08 -0.67 0.25
N LYS A 33 -19.30 -0.99 0.70
CA LYS A 33 -20.52 -0.85 -0.11
C LYS A 33 -20.84 0.59 -0.52
N ASP A 34 -20.29 1.56 0.22
CA ASP A 34 -20.50 2.98 -0.04
C ASP A 34 -19.38 3.56 -0.94
N ILE A 35 -18.51 2.70 -1.49
CA ILE A 35 -17.45 3.05 -2.44
C ILE A 35 -17.73 2.36 -3.78
N LYS A 36 -17.80 3.14 -4.87
CA LYS A 36 -17.82 2.61 -6.24
C LYS A 36 -16.50 2.85 -6.95
N THR A 37 -16.17 2.02 -7.93
CA THR A 37 -15.13 2.31 -8.92
C THR A 37 -15.77 2.93 -10.14
N GLU A 38 -15.27 4.10 -10.53
CA GLU A 38 -15.71 4.84 -11.70
C GLU A 38 -14.58 4.89 -12.72
N GLU A 39 -14.92 4.58 -13.97
CA GLU A 39 -14.05 4.81 -15.12
C GLU A 39 -14.10 6.29 -15.52
N TYR A 40 -12.95 6.91 -15.76
CA TYR A 40 -12.85 8.26 -16.31
C TYR A 40 -11.78 8.34 -17.38
N LYS A 41 -12.03 9.16 -18.40
CA LYS A 41 -11.12 9.34 -19.54
C LYS A 41 -10.31 10.61 -19.35
N ILE A 42 -8.99 10.48 -19.40
CA ILE A 42 -8.07 11.61 -19.52
C ILE A 42 -7.80 11.82 -21.00
N LYS A 43 -8.23 12.96 -21.54
CA LYS A 43 -7.89 13.35 -22.91
C LYS A 43 -6.37 13.50 -23.03
N SER A 44 -5.80 12.90 -24.06
CA SER A 44 -4.40 13.13 -24.40
C SER A 44 -4.21 14.60 -24.78
N THR A 45 -3.12 15.20 -24.28
CA THR A 45 -2.68 16.52 -24.72
C THR A 45 -1.98 16.49 -26.09
N LYS A 46 -1.62 15.30 -26.58
CA LYS A 46 -1.02 15.09 -27.91
C LYS A 46 -2.10 14.77 -28.95
N VAL A 47 -2.05 15.47 -30.09
CA VAL A 47 -2.90 15.24 -31.27
C VAL A 47 -2.74 13.80 -31.76
N ASN A 48 -3.85 13.13 -32.10
CA ASN A 48 -3.92 11.73 -32.58
C ASN A 48 -3.58 10.62 -31.57
N PHE A 49 -3.47 10.92 -30.28
CA PHE A 49 -3.31 9.88 -29.25
C PHE A 49 -4.66 9.52 -28.59
N PRO A 50 -4.92 8.22 -28.32
CA PRO A 50 -6.15 7.81 -27.67
C PRO A 50 -6.25 8.37 -26.24
N SER A 51 -7.48 8.56 -25.77
CA SER A 51 -7.72 8.93 -24.37
C SER A 51 -7.27 7.81 -23.44
N ILE A 52 -6.65 8.17 -22.32
CA ILE A 52 -6.24 7.20 -21.30
C ILE A 52 -7.45 6.91 -20.42
N ILE A 53 -7.83 5.64 -20.35
CA ILE A 53 -8.85 5.19 -19.41
C ILE A 53 -8.20 5.01 -18.04
N LYS A 54 -8.79 5.62 -17.01
CA LYS A 54 -8.37 5.49 -15.61
C LYS A 54 -9.57 5.14 -14.74
N TYR A 55 -9.28 4.67 -13.54
CA TYR A 55 -10.28 4.27 -12.56
C TYR A 55 -10.06 5.01 -11.25
N ARG A 56 -11.14 5.51 -10.65
CA ARG A 56 -11.10 6.18 -9.33
C ARG A 56 -12.17 5.64 -8.40
N LYS A 57 -11.91 5.69 -7.11
CA LYS A 57 -12.84 5.33 -6.03
C LYS A 57 -13.68 6.55 -5.66
N ILE A 58 -14.99 6.41 -5.76
CA ILE A 58 -15.98 7.46 -5.49
C ILE A 58 -16.75 7.10 -4.24
N ASN A 59 -16.95 8.08 -3.36
CA ASN A 59 -17.93 8.00 -2.29
C ASN A 59 -19.33 8.07 -2.88
N THR A 60 -20.13 7.02 -2.72
CA THR A 60 -21.48 6.93 -3.29
C THR A 60 -22.48 7.89 -2.64
N LEU A 61 -22.25 8.32 -1.39
CA LEU A 61 -23.15 9.22 -0.67
C LEU A 61 -23.08 10.65 -1.20
N PHE A 62 -21.86 11.12 -1.50
CA PHE A 62 -21.61 12.48 -1.96
C PHE A 62 -21.31 12.56 -3.46
N ASN A 63 -21.18 11.41 -4.13
CA ASN A 63 -20.75 11.27 -5.52
C ASN A 63 -19.45 12.03 -5.85
N THR A 64 -18.52 12.08 -4.89
CA THR A 64 -17.21 12.72 -5.03
C THR A 64 -16.09 11.71 -4.91
N PRO A 65 -14.93 11.94 -5.57
CA PRO A 65 -13.76 11.08 -5.38
C PRO A 65 -13.30 11.06 -3.92
N LEU A 66 -12.86 9.89 -3.44
CA LEU A 66 -12.28 9.80 -2.10
C LEU A 66 -11.02 10.67 -2.03
N ASN A 67 -10.94 11.52 -1.02
CA ASN A 67 -9.79 12.39 -0.78
C ASN A 67 -9.49 12.42 0.74
N GLY A 68 -8.24 12.13 1.12
CA GLY A 68 -7.79 11.96 2.50
C GLY A 68 -7.63 10.51 2.96
N CYS A 69 -7.41 10.32 4.27
CA CYS A 69 -7.20 9.01 4.89
C CYS A 69 -8.52 8.34 5.30
N TYR A 70 -8.78 7.11 4.83
CA TYR A 70 -10.03 6.39 5.10
C TYR A 70 -9.79 5.06 5.82
N LYS A 71 -10.64 4.78 6.81
CA LYS A 71 -10.86 3.46 7.39
C LYS A 71 -12.03 2.79 6.68
N VAL A 72 -11.71 1.95 5.68
CA VAL A 72 -12.69 1.26 4.86
C VAL A 72 -13.08 -0.07 5.49
N LYS A 73 -14.32 -0.18 5.97
CA LYS A 73 -14.88 -1.40 6.58
C LYS A 73 -15.29 -2.39 5.49
N THR A 74 -14.65 -3.56 5.49
CA THR A 74 -14.88 -4.63 4.49
C THR A 74 -15.67 -5.82 5.05
N GLY A 75 -15.86 -5.88 6.37
CA GLY A 75 -16.65 -6.92 7.01
C GLY A 75 -16.62 -6.83 8.53
N ILE A 76 -17.12 -7.87 9.20
CA ILE A 76 -17.09 -7.95 10.67
C ILE A 76 -15.64 -7.89 11.15
N ARG A 77 -15.30 -6.83 11.88
CA ARG A 77 -13.95 -6.54 12.40
C ARG A 77 -12.87 -6.43 11.30
N LYS A 78 -13.20 -6.46 10.01
CA LYS A 78 -12.24 -6.34 8.91
C LYS A 78 -12.29 -4.93 8.34
N TYR A 79 -11.14 -4.29 8.23
CA TYR A 79 -11.01 -3.00 7.57
C TYR A 79 -9.62 -2.84 6.98
N TYR A 80 -9.48 -1.91 6.04
CA TYR A 80 -8.17 -1.38 5.66
C TYR A 80 -8.12 0.11 5.90
N ILE A 81 -6.91 0.62 6.10
CA ILE A 81 -6.61 2.05 6.14
C ILE A 81 -5.79 2.36 4.90
N ALA A 82 -6.25 3.32 4.11
CA ALA A 82 -5.57 3.82 2.93
C ALA A 82 -5.83 5.31 2.76
N TYR A 83 -4.87 6.01 2.20
CA TYR A 83 -5.03 7.39 1.80
C TYR A 83 -5.46 7.45 0.32
N PHE A 84 -6.39 8.34 0.00
CA PHE A 84 -6.84 8.59 -1.36
C PHE A 84 -6.62 10.05 -1.77
N LYS A 85 -6.31 10.28 -3.04
CA LYS A 85 -6.30 11.60 -3.68
C LYS A 85 -7.02 11.50 -5.00
N ASP A 86 -8.05 12.31 -5.17
CA ASP A 86 -8.95 12.29 -6.33
C ASP A 86 -9.49 10.88 -6.65
N GLY A 87 -9.78 10.11 -5.60
CA GLY A 87 -10.28 8.73 -5.68
C GLY A 87 -9.23 7.69 -6.08
N ASN A 88 -8.02 8.09 -6.42
CA ASN A 88 -6.90 7.16 -6.55
C ASN A 88 -6.33 6.93 -5.16
N PHE A 89 -5.74 5.77 -4.89
CA PHE A 89 -4.86 5.69 -3.74
C PHE A 89 -3.76 6.75 -3.93
N ASP A 90 -3.57 7.65 -2.96
CA ASP A 90 -2.61 8.73 -3.17
C ASP A 90 -1.19 8.19 -3.21
N ILE A 91 -0.45 8.84 -4.08
CA ILE A 91 0.89 8.57 -4.52
C ILE A 91 1.66 9.83 -4.12
N SER A 92 1.72 10.14 -2.81
CA SER A 92 2.62 11.19 -2.34
C SER A 92 4.06 10.69 -2.53
N GLY A 93 4.71 11.11 -3.61
CA GLY A 93 6.04 10.64 -4.00
C GLY A 93 6.06 9.22 -4.60
N GLY A 94 5.07 8.85 -5.41
CA GLY A 94 5.15 7.62 -6.24
C GLY A 94 4.59 6.34 -5.62
N ARG A 95 4.05 6.38 -4.40
CA ARG A 95 3.86 5.16 -3.57
C ARG A 95 2.53 5.12 -2.82
N ASN A 96 1.97 3.93 -2.65
CA ASN A 96 0.73 3.66 -1.92
C ASN A 96 0.98 2.61 -0.82
N ILE A 97 0.53 2.88 0.41
CA ILE A 97 0.60 1.92 1.54
C ILE A 97 -0.82 1.66 2.05
N ILE A 98 -1.26 0.41 1.97
CA ILE A 98 -2.55 -0.03 2.48
C ILE A 98 -2.33 -1.00 3.63
N LYS A 99 -2.82 -0.64 4.83
CA LYS A 99 -2.73 -1.46 6.04
C LYS A 99 -4.06 -2.21 6.23
N TYR A 100 -4.03 -3.54 6.22
CA TYR A 100 -5.22 -4.39 6.40
C TYR A 100 -5.30 -4.93 7.82
N TYR A 101 -6.48 -4.88 8.42
CA TYR A 101 -6.71 -5.21 9.83
C TYR A 101 -7.81 -6.26 10.01
N VAL A 102 -7.65 -7.07 11.06
CA VAL A 102 -8.70 -7.91 11.66
C VAL A 102 -8.76 -7.61 13.16
N GLY A 103 -9.87 -7.07 13.62
CA GLY A 103 -9.98 -6.52 14.97
C GLY A 103 -9.10 -5.28 15.09
N LYS A 104 -8.19 -5.27 16.06
CA LYS A 104 -7.18 -4.20 16.21
C LYS A 104 -5.83 -4.58 15.59
N ARG A 105 -5.68 -5.81 15.09
CA ARG A 105 -4.38 -6.36 14.64
C ARG A 105 -4.19 -6.18 13.15
N ILE A 106 -3.00 -5.75 12.75
CA ILE A 106 -2.56 -5.75 11.35
C ILE A 106 -2.43 -7.19 10.88
N LYS A 107 -2.89 -7.46 9.65
CA LYS A 107 -2.79 -8.78 9.00
C LYS A 107 -1.87 -8.79 7.80
N LYS A 108 -1.89 -7.72 7.01
CA LYS A 108 -1.00 -7.55 5.87
C LYS A 108 -0.84 -6.07 5.55
N ILE A 109 0.30 -5.71 4.97
CA ILE A 109 0.57 -4.38 4.44
C ILE A 109 0.87 -4.54 2.97
N HIS A 110 0.17 -3.78 2.14
CA HIS A 110 0.41 -3.70 0.72
C HIS A 110 1.14 -2.39 0.44
N ILE A 111 2.32 -2.47 -0.16
CA ILE A 111 3.12 -1.31 -0.57
C ILE A 111 3.24 -1.36 -2.09
N SER A 112 2.70 -0.36 -2.79
CA SER A 112 2.71 -0.29 -4.25
C SER A 112 3.52 0.92 -4.74
N SER A 113 4.20 0.76 -5.87
CA SER A 113 4.96 1.80 -6.56
C SER A 113 4.93 1.55 -8.07
N GLY A 114 4.26 2.42 -8.82
CA GLY A 114 4.00 2.19 -10.24
C GLY A 114 3.24 0.87 -10.45
N ASN A 115 3.79 0.00 -11.29
CA ASN A 115 3.22 -1.33 -11.57
C ASN A 115 3.70 -2.40 -10.59
N TYR A 116 4.55 -2.07 -9.62
CA TYR A 116 5.08 -3.06 -8.69
C TYR A 116 4.39 -2.95 -7.34
N TYR A 117 4.28 -4.07 -6.65
CA TYR A 117 3.93 -4.08 -5.25
C TYR A 117 4.61 -5.17 -4.44
N LEU A 118 4.61 -4.94 -3.13
CA LEU A 118 5.09 -5.84 -2.11
C LEU A 118 3.96 -6.16 -1.16
N LEU A 119 3.88 -7.42 -0.77
CA LEU A 119 2.94 -7.88 0.24
C LEU A 119 3.69 -8.28 1.51
N LEU A 120 3.66 -7.44 2.53
CA LEU A 120 4.12 -7.79 3.86
C LEU A 120 3.01 -8.58 4.56
N SER A 121 3.25 -9.84 4.89
CA SER A 121 2.32 -10.72 5.60
C SER A 121 3.12 -11.74 6.42
N LYS A 122 2.60 -12.17 7.57
CA LYS A 122 3.29 -13.13 8.47
C LYS A 122 3.75 -14.42 7.77
N GLN A 123 3.06 -14.84 6.70
CA GLN A 123 3.43 -16.04 5.94
C GLN A 123 4.83 -15.95 5.30
N TYR A 124 5.37 -14.74 5.15
CA TYR A 124 6.70 -14.50 4.57
C TYR A 124 7.79 -14.41 5.64
N PHE A 125 7.44 -14.60 6.91
CA PHE A 125 8.33 -14.38 8.05
C PHE A 125 8.86 -15.74 8.50
N THR A 126 10.18 -15.84 8.59
CA THR A 126 10.86 -16.98 9.21
C THR A 126 11.47 -16.55 10.54
N LYS A 127 12.09 -17.48 11.26
CA LYS A 127 12.80 -17.17 12.51
C LYS A 127 13.87 -16.10 12.33
N ASP A 128 14.57 -16.11 11.19
CA ASP A 128 15.80 -15.34 11.01
C ASP A 128 15.67 -14.23 9.95
N SER A 129 14.73 -14.38 9.02
CA SER A 129 14.57 -13.44 7.90
C SER A 129 13.12 -13.31 7.42
N ILE A 130 12.88 -12.31 6.59
CA ILE A 130 11.62 -12.09 5.89
C ILE A 130 11.89 -12.08 4.40
N THR A 131 11.18 -12.92 3.66
CA THR A 131 11.33 -13.04 2.20
C THR A 131 10.07 -12.60 1.49
N LEU A 132 10.11 -11.41 0.90
CA LEU A 132 8.97 -10.77 0.25
C LEU A 132 9.03 -10.95 -1.27
N PRO A 133 7.94 -11.41 -1.91
CA PRO A 133 7.84 -11.37 -3.36
C PRO A 133 7.63 -9.93 -3.83
N ILE A 134 8.33 -9.57 -4.90
CA ILE A 134 8.06 -8.37 -5.70
C ILE A 134 7.10 -8.81 -6.79
N ILE A 135 5.89 -8.26 -6.78
CA ILE A 135 4.88 -8.55 -7.78
C ILE A 135 4.80 -7.38 -8.75
N GLU A 136 4.77 -7.67 -10.04
CA GLU A 136 4.47 -6.73 -11.11
C GLU A 136 3.02 -6.95 -11.57
N ILE A 137 2.28 -5.86 -11.76
CA ILE A 137 0.95 -5.84 -12.34
C ILE A 137 1.07 -5.29 -13.76
N LEU A 138 0.86 -6.16 -14.73
CA LEU A 138 0.85 -5.82 -16.16
C LEU A 138 -0.47 -6.26 -16.75
N MET A 139 -1.21 -5.34 -17.36
CA MET A 139 -2.48 -5.65 -18.02
C MET A 139 -3.48 -6.44 -17.14
N ASN A 140 -3.53 -6.12 -15.84
CA ASN A 140 -4.34 -6.81 -14.82
C ASN A 140 -3.87 -8.22 -14.43
N GLU A 141 -2.70 -8.66 -14.88
CA GLU A 141 -2.06 -9.90 -14.45
C GLU A 141 -0.99 -9.62 -13.39
N GLU A 142 -0.99 -10.42 -12.32
CA GLU A 142 0.01 -10.39 -11.25
C GLU A 142 1.12 -11.40 -11.54
N LYS A 143 2.37 -10.94 -11.63
CA LYS A 143 3.53 -11.80 -11.84
C LYS A 143 4.60 -11.55 -10.78
N CYS A 144 5.07 -12.61 -10.13
CA CYS A 144 6.26 -12.51 -9.29
C CYS A 144 7.50 -12.31 -10.16
N VAL A 145 8.17 -11.17 -10.00
CA VAL A 145 9.37 -10.80 -10.77
C VAL A 145 10.66 -10.91 -9.97
N GLY A 146 10.55 -11.18 -8.67
CA GLY A 146 11.69 -11.40 -7.81
C GLY A 146 11.30 -11.55 -6.35
N THR A 147 12.30 -11.78 -5.51
CA THR A 147 12.15 -11.85 -4.06
C THR A 147 13.22 -11.02 -3.37
N ILE A 148 12.88 -10.46 -2.22
CA ILE A 148 13.79 -9.72 -1.37
C ILE A 148 13.80 -10.39 -0.01
N THR A 149 14.98 -10.80 0.44
CA THR A 149 15.18 -11.35 1.78
C THR A 149 15.89 -10.32 2.64
N ILE A 150 15.29 -10.00 3.78
CA ILE A 150 15.79 -9.03 4.76
C ILE A 150 15.97 -9.76 6.08
N GLY A 151 17.10 -9.55 6.76
CA GLY A 151 17.33 -10.08 8.10
C GLY A 151 16.32 -9.51 9.11
N ARG A 152 15.86 -10.33 10.05
CA ARG A 152 14.79 -9.96 10.99
C ARG A 152 15.09 -8.72 11.83
N GLU A 153 16.33 -8.54 12.27
CA GLU A 153 16.72 -7.36 13.07
C GLU A 153 16.59 -6.07 12.26
N SER A 154 17.07 -6.06 11.01
CA SER A 154 16.85 -4.95 10.09
C SER A 154 15.37 -4.70 9.86
N VAL A 155 14.54 -5.74 9.84
CA VAL A 155 13.10 -5.53 9.70
C VAL A 155 12.48 -4.92 10.96
N LYS A 156 12.83 -5.35 12.17
CA LYS A 156 12.26 -4.76 13.40
C LYS A 156 12.50 -3.26 13.48
N GLU A 157 13.74 -2.84 13.21
CA GLU A 157 14.13 -1.43 13.17
C GLU A 157 13.33 -0.63 12.13
N ASN A 158 13.05 -1.24 10.97
CA ASN A 158 12.35 -0.56 9.88
C ASN A 158 10.81 -0.72 9.91
N ILE A 159 10.25 -1.75 10.55
CA ILE A 159 8.81 -1.96 10.65
C ILE A 159 8.18 -0.96 11.62
N ASN A 160 8.82 -0.63 12.74
CA ASN A 160 8.35 0.42 13.65
C ASN A 160 8.08 1.71 12.87
N THR A 161 8.94 2.00 11.89
CA THR A 161 8.82 3.15 11.00
C THR A 161 7.75 2.97 9.92
N LEU A 162 7.65 1.81 9.26
CA LEU A 162 6.56 1.50 8.29
C LEU A 162 5.17 1.54 8.95
N LEU A 163 5.14 1.23 10.23
CA LEU A 163 3.95 1.21 11.06
C LEU A 163 3.75 2.50 11.84
N SER A 164 4.45 3.59 11.52
CA SER A 164 4.15 4.91 12.11
C SER A 164 2.64 5.20 12.00
N GLY A 165 2.01 5.47 13.15
CA GLY A 165 0.55 5.60 13.31
C GLY A 165 -0.22 4.32 13.72
N ALA A 166 0.42 3.14 13.73
CA ALA A 166 -0.06 1.97 14.47
C ALA A 166 0.45 2.04 15.91
N LYS A 167 -0.27 1.45 16.87
CA LYS A 167 0.22 1.41 18.26
C LYS A 167 1.41 0.45 18.35
N ASP A 168 2.41 0.76 19.17
CA ASP A 168 3.62 -0.08 19.33
C ASP A 168 3.30 -1.55 19.61
N ASN A 169 2.29 -1.82 20.44
CA ASN A 169 1.79 -3.18 20.72
C ASN A 169 1.27 -3.92 19.47
N ASP A 170 0.72 -3.19 18.49
CA ASP A 170 0.24 -3.78 17.23
C ASP A 170 1.41 -4.11 16.30
N VAL A 171 2.52 -3.37 16.38
CA VAL A 171 3.76 -3.63 15.66
C VAL A 171 4.42 -4.90 16.19
N GLU A 172 4.64 -4.98 17.50
CA GLU A 172 5.25 -6.15 18.13
C GLU A 172 4.44 -7.42 17.88
N ALA A 173 3.12 -7.37 18.05
CA ALA A 173 2.24 -8.49 17.78
C ALA A 173 2.23 -8.91 16.29
N TYR A 174 2.58 -8.01 15.38
CA TYR A 174 2.68 -8.28 13.95
C TYR A 174 4.00 -8.93 13.55
N ILE A 175 5.10 -8.62 14.24
CA ILE A 175 6.43 -9.19 13.96
C ILE A 175 6.69 -10.46 14.75
N SER A 176 6.04 -10.63 15.91
CA SER A 176 6.17 -11.83 16.73
C SER A 176 5.70 -13.07 15.96
N LEU A 177 6.56 -14.09 15.88
CA LEU A 177 6.16 -15.43 15.45
C LEU A 177 5.38 -16.10 16.58
#